data_AF-A0A2N3IYD3-F1
#
_entry.id   AF-A0A2N3IYD3-F1
#
_cell.length_a   1.000
_cell.length_b   1.000
_cell.length_c   1.000
_cell.angle_alpha   90.00
_cell.angle_beta   90.00
_cell.angle_gamma   90.00
#
_symmetry.space_group_name_H-M   'P 1'
#
loop_
_entity.id
_entity.type
_entity.pdbx_description
1 polymer ?
#
loop_
_entity_poly.entity_id
_entity_poly.type
_entity_poly.pdbx_seq_one_letter_code
_entity_poly.pdbx_strand_id
1 'polypeptide(L)'
;MDSKTLLAAYMRHKNFTQLKEVATELGFSEPYLSKLSSGNSQFTDELAIKLAKEIGIDPTEVIISLTAVRAKDPSVKEAWYDALKKYLASTEAALAVGCMMIGSANIEGALTAYKYFLC
;
A
#
# COMPACT_ATOMS: atom_id res chain seq x y z
N MET A 1 2.84 -2.17 -5.55
CA MET A 1 3.44 -1.84 -4.26
C MET A 1 3.93 -3.11 -3.55
N ASP A 2 5.22 -3.17 -3.23
CA ASP A 2 5.86 -4.33 -2.58
C ASP A 2 5.90 -4.18 -1.05
N SER A 3 6.12 -5.29 -0.32
CA SER A 3 6.24 -5.26 1.15
C SER A 3 7.28 -4.26 1.67
N LYS A 4 8.41 -4.13 0.97
CA LYS A 4 9.46 -3.16 1.31
C LYS A 4 8.95 -1.73 1.23
N THR A 5 8.21 -1.40 0.17
CA THR A 5 7.65 -0.07 -0.04
C THR A 5 6.57 0.24 1.00
N LEU A 6 5.76 -0.75 1.37
CA LEU A 6 4.78 -0.61 2.46
C LEU A 6 5.43 -0.35 3.81
N LEU A 7 6.49 -1.09 4.14
CA LEU A 7 7.25 -0.87 5.37
C LEU A 7 7.89 0.53 5.40
N ALA A 8 8.48 0.97 4.29
CA ALA A 8 9.08 2.30 4.19
C ALA A 8 8.03 3.43 4.33
N ALA A 9 6.86 3.27 3.72
CA ALA A 9 5.75 4.21 3.87
C ALA A 9 5.26 4.29 5.33
N TYR A 10 5.14 3.14 5.99
CA TYR A 10 4.78 3.06 7.40
C TYR A 10 5.80 3.76 8.32
N MET A 11 7.09 3.52 8.10
CA MET A 11 8.15 4.19 8.84
C MET A 11 8.08 5.71 8.72
N ARG A 12 7.84 6.22 7.50
CA ARG A 12 7.69 7.66 7.26
C ARG A 12 6.47 8.24 7.97
N HIS A 13 5.33 7.53 7.91
CA HIS A 13 4.10 7.97 8.56
C HIS A 13 4.27 8.12 10.08
N LYS A 14 5.00 7.21 10.71
CA LYS A 14 5.27 7.19 12.16
C LYS A 14 6.57 7.91 12.57
N ASN A 15 7.31 8.49 11.62
CA ASN A 15 8.64 9.08 11.85
C ASN A 15 9.68 8.13 12.48
N PHE A 16 9.60 6.82 12.18
CA PHE A 16 10.59 5.86 12.64
C PHE A 16 11.88 5.97 11.82
N THR A 17 13.02 5.94 12.53
CA THR A 17 14.35 6.00 11.91
C THR A 17 15.01 4.62 11.83
N GLN A 18 14.62 3.71 12.71
CA GLN A 18 15.23 2.39 12.86
C GLN A 18 14.20 1.27 12.73
N LEU A 19 14.59 0.17 12.08
CA LEU A 19 13.75 -1.03 11.96
C LEU A 19 13.38 -1.64 13.32
N LYS A 20 14.22 -1.44 14.35
CA LYS A 20 13.94 -1.90 15.72
C LYS A 20 12.68 -1.28 16.33
N GLU A 21 12.41 -0.02 15.99
CA GLU A 21 11.27 0.73 16.54
C GLU A 21 9.98 0.14 15.95
N VAL A 22 9.99 -0.11 14.63
CA VAL A 22 8.90 -0.77 13.93
C VAL A 22 8.71 -2.22 14.38
N ALA A 23 9.82 -2.95 14.62
CA ALA A 23 9.80 -4.31 15.12
C ALA A 23 9.11 -4.38 16.49
N THR A 24 9.46 -3.45 17.39
CA THR A 24 8.89 -3.35 18.73
C THR A 24 7.40 -3.01 18.66
N GLU A 25 7.01 -2.03 17.84
CA GLU A 25 5.62 -1.61 17.66
C GLU A 25 4.74 -2.73 17.10
N LEU A 26 5.22 -3.40 16.04
CA LEU A 26 4.46 -4.45 15.36
C LEU A 26 4.57 -5.82 16.07
N GLY A 27 5.39 -5.94 17.11
CA GLY A 27 5.64 -7.19 17.84
C GLY A 27 6.40 -8.25 17.04
N PHE A 28 7.21 -7.84 16.05
CA PHE A 28 8.04 -8.76 15.27
C PHE A 28 9.51 -8.70 15.71
N SER A 29 10.27 -9.71 15.29
CA SER A 29 11.72 -9.68 15.44
C SER A 29 12.38 -8.82 14.35
N GLU A 30 13.41 -8.06 14.71
CA GLU A 30 14.26 -7.33 13.76
C GLU A 30 14.75 -8.19 12.56
N PRO A 31 15.23 -9.44 12.74
CA PRO A 31 15.61 -10.29 11.60
C PRO A 31 14.46 -10.61 10.65
N TYR A 32 13.21 -10.68 11.13
CA TYR A 32 12.04 -10.86 10.28
C TYR A 32 11.81 -9.63 9.39
N LEU A 33 11.85 -8.42 9.97
CA LEU A 33 11.76 -7.18 9.20
C LEU A 33 12.94 -6.99 8.24
N SER A 34 14.14 -7.43 8.62
CA SER A 34 15.31 -7.38 7.74
C SER A 34 15.13 -8.28 6.50
N LYS A 35 14.64 -9.51 6.66
CA LYS A 35 14.29 -10.40 5.54
C LYS A 35 13.24 -9.79 4.61
N LEU A 36 12.26 -9.11 5.18
CA LEU A 36 11.23 -8.41 4.44
C LEU A 36 11.79 -7.21 3.64
N SER A 37 12.66 -6.41 4.26
CA SER A 37 13.32 -5.28 3.60
C SER A 37 14.25 -5.71 2.46
N SER A 38 14.77 -6.94 2.56
CA SER A 38 15.64 -7.58 1.56
C SER A 38 14.86 -8.21 0.41
N GLY A 39 13.51 -8.25 0.47
CA GLY A 39 12.67 -8.90 -0.54
C GLY A 39 12.63 -10.43 -0.45
N ASN A 40 13.28 -11.02 0.56
CA ASN A 40 13.33 -12.46 0.78
C ASN A 40 12.08 -13.00 1.49
N SER A 41 11.23 -12.11 2.00
CA SER A 41 9.95 -12.43 2.63
C SER A 41 8.93 -11.38 2.23
N GLN A 42 7.64 -11.72 2.34
CA GLN A 42 6.53 -10.80 2.12
C GLN A 42 5.69 -10.75 3.40
N PHE A 43 4.99 -9.63 3.64
CA PHE A 43 4.06 -9.52 4.76
C PHE A 43 2.94 -10.54 4.63
N THR A 44 2.29 -10.91 5.73
CA THR A 44 1.00 -11.61 5.66
C THR A 44 -0.09 -10.62 5.25
N ASP A 45 -1.16 -11.12 4.62
CA ASP A 45 -2.23 -10.27 4.09
C ASP A 45 -2.92 -9.50 5.22
N GLU A 46 -3.12 -10.13 6.38
CA GLU A 46 -3.68 -9.49 7.59
C GLU A 46 -2.87 -8.28 8.05
N LEU A 47 -1.54 -8.42 8.04
CA LEU A 47 -0.65 -7.35 8.47
C LEU A 47 -0.56 -6.24 7.43
N ALA A 48 -0.52 -6.59 6.14
CA ALA A 48 -0.55 -5.61 5.06
C ALA A 48 -1.82 -4.76 5.13
N ILE A 49 -2.98 -5.35 5.44
CA ILE A 49 -4.24 -4.64 5.66
C ILE A 49 -4.15 -3.71 6.88
N LYS A 50 -3.59 -4.19 8.00
CA LYS A 50 -3.41 -3.35 9.20
C LYS A 50 -2.55 -2.12 8.91
N LEU A 51 -1.38 -2.32 8.30
CA LEU A 51 -0.47 -1.23 7.95
C LEU A 51 -1.13 -0.24 7.00
N ALA A 52 -1.81 -0.74 5.95
CA ALA A 52 -2.49 0.09 4.97
C ALA A 52 -3.55 1.00 5.62
N LYS A 53 -4.39 0.42 6.50
CA LYS A 53 -5.39 1.19 7.26
C LYS A 53 -4.75 2.25 8.14
N GLU A 54 -3.63 1.93 8.77
CA GLU A 54 -2.96 2.83 9.71
C GLU A 54 -2.32 4.03 9.00
N ILE A 55 -1.78 3.84 7.79
CA ILE A 55 -1.21 4.92 6.96
C ILE A 55 -2.23 5.62 6.05
N GLY A 56 -3.49 5.20 6.08
CA GLY A 56 -4.57 5.76 5.26
C GLY A 56 -4.52 5.39 3.79
N ILE A 57 -3.89 4.26 3.42
CA ILE A 57 -3.89 3.71 2.06
C ILE A 57 -4.99 2.65 1.93
N ASP A 58 -5.61 2.55 0.77
CA ASP A 58 -6.63 1.53 0.51
C ASP A 58 -6.04 0.10 0.67
N PRO A 59 -6.58 -0.73 1.59
CA PRO A 59 -6.06 -2.07 1.83
C PRO A 59 -6.20 -3.00 0.62
N THR A 60 -7.21 -2.78 -0.23
CA THR A 60 -7.49 -3.60 -1.41
C THR A 60 -6.40 -3.39 -2.45
N GLU A 61 -6.03 -2.13 -2.72
CA GLU A 61 -4.93 -1.78 -3.62
C GLU A 61 -3.61 -2.41 -3.18
N VAL A 62 -3.35 -2.38 -1.87
CA VAL A 62 -2.14 -2.95 -1.26
C VAL A 62 -2.10 -4.47 -1.44
N ILE A 63 -3.20 -5.17 -1.19
CA ILE A 63 -3.28 -6.64 -1.32
C ILE A 63 -3.17 -7.09 -2.77
N ILE A 64 -3.86 -6.43 -3.70
CA ILE A 64 -3.77 -6.74 -5.14
C ILE A 64 -2.32 -6.56 -5.61
N SER A 65 -1.71 -5.43 -5.23
CA SER A 65 -0.30 -5.15 -5.52
C SER A 65 0.66 -6.20 -4.97
N LEU A 66 0.48 -6.60 -3.70
CA LEU A 66 1.30 -7.62 -3.05
C LEU A 66 1.18 -8.98 -3.74
N THR A 67 -0.04 -9.34 -4.13
CA THR A 67 -0.31 -10.61 -4.81
C THR A 67 0.29 -10.61 -6.22
N ALA A 68 0.21 -9.49 -6.94
CA ALA A 68 0.86 -9.32 -8.24
C ALA A 68 2.39 -9.51 -8.16
N VAL A 69 3.01 -8.97 -7.11
CA VAL A 69 4.46 -9.09 -6.88
C VAL A 69 4.86 -10.53 -6.53
N ARG A 70 4.02 -11.25 -5.77
CA ARG A 70 4.26 -12.64 -5.38
C ARG A 70 4.09 -13.61 -6.55
N ALA A 71 3.29 -13.27 -7.56
CA ALA A 71 3.07 -14.12 -8.72
C ALA A 71 4.38 -14.30 -9.51
N LYS A 72 4.84 -15.55 -9.60
CA LYS A 72 6.05 -15.92 -10.37
C LYS A 72 5.77 -16.02 -11.87
N ASP A 73 4.55 -16.41 -12.21
CA ASP A 73 4.12 -16.52 -13.60
C ASP A 73 3.81 -15.12 -14.17
N PRO A 74 4.43 -14.74 -15.31
CA PRO A 74 4.19 -13.44 -15.92
C PRO A 74 2.71 -13.19 -16.30
N SER A 75 2.00 -14.20 -16.79
CA SER A 75 0.61 -14.07 -17.22
C SER A 75 -0.32 -13.84 -16.03
N VAL A 76 -0.07 -14.54 -14.91
CA VAL A 76 -0.79 -14.32 -13.65
C VAL A 76 -0.52 -12.92 -13.10
N LYS A 77 0.74 -12.47 -13.18
CA LYS A 77 1.14 -11.13 -12.74
C LYS A 77 0.44 -10.03 -13.55
N GLU A 78 0.36 -10.17 -14.88
CA GLU A 78 -0.39 -9.25 -15.74
C GLU A 78 -1.88 -9.19 -15.38
N ALA A 79 -2.52 -10.34 -15.13
CA ALA A 79 -3.92 -10.39 -14.73
C ALA A 79 -4.18 -9.62 -13.42
N TRP A 80 -3.26 -9.69 -12.44
CA TRP A 80 -3.37 -8.92 -11.20
C TRP A 80 -3.18 -7.42 -11.41
N TYR A 81 -2.25 -7.00 -12.27
CA TYR A 81 -2.10 -5.58 -12.61
C TYR A 81 -3.30 -5.03 -13.38
N ASP A 82 -3.90 -5.83 -14.26
CA ASP A 82 -5.14 -5.45 -14.93
C ASP A 82 -6.32 -5.32 -13.96
N ALA A 83 -6.41 -6.20 -12.96
CA ALA A 83 -7.38 -6.08 -11.88
C ALA A 83 -7.15 -4.80 -11.07
N LEU A 84 -5.90 -4.49 -10.73
CA LEU A 84 -5.53 -3.24 -10.05
C LEU A 84 -5.93 -2.02 -10.88
N LYS A 85 -5.64 -2.04 -12.18
CA LYS A 85 -5.96 -0.93 -13.09
C LYS A 85 -7.47 -0.70 -13.20
N LYS A 86 -8.27 -1.77 -13.27
CA LYS A 86 -9.74 -1.68 -13.28
C LYS A 86 -10.27 -1.11 -11.97
N TYR A 87 -9.71 -1.55 -10.84
CA TYR A 87 -10.07 -1.03 -9.53
C TYR A 87 -9.79 0.48 -9.44
N LEU A 88 -8.56 0.90 -9.77
CA LEU A 88 -8.17 2.32 -9.78
C LEU A 88 -9.04 3.15 -10.72
N ALA A 89 -9.26 2.69 -11.96
CA ALA A 89 -10.10 3.39 -12.92
C ALA A 89 -11.54 3.57 -12.41
N SER A 90 -12.08 2.58 -11.69
CA SER A 90 -13.41 2.70 -11.08
C SER A 90 -13.45 3.68 -9.90
N THR A 91 -12.40 3.72 -9.09
CA THR A 91 -12.25 4.66 -7.97
C THR A 91 -12.05 6.09 -8.45
N GLU A 92 -11.24 6.31 -9.48
CA GLU A 92 -11.03 7.62 -10.10
C GLU A 92 -12.28 8.12 -10.81
N ALA A 93 -13.00 7.25 -11.53
CA ALA A 93 -14.28 7.59 -12.14
C ALA A 93 -15.34 7.93 -11.09
N ALA A 94 -15.41 7.18 -9.99
CA ALA A 94 -16.32 7.48 -8.87
C ALA A 94 -15.98 8.81 -8.20
N LEU A 95 -14.69 9.10 -7.98
CA LEU A 95 -14.23 10.38 -7.43
C LEU A 95 -14.53 11.54 -8.39
N ALA A 96 -14.28 11.39 -9.68
CA ALA A 96 -14.53 12.41 -10.70
C ALA A 96 -16.03 12.74 -10.83
N VAL A 97 -16.90 11.72 -10.83
CA VAL A 97 -18.36 11.91 -10.84
C VAL A 97 -18.84 12.53 -9.52
N GLY A 98 -18.28 12.12 -8.38
CA GLY A 98 -18.57 12.73 -7.08
C GLY A 98 -18.17 14.21 -7.03
N CYS A 99 -17.01 14.58 -7.59
CA CYS A 99 -16.54 15.97 -7.66
C CYS A 99 -17.38 16.84 -8.60
N MET A 100 -17.99 16.27 -9.64
CA MET A 100 -18.94 17.01 -10.49
C MET A 100 -20.28 17.25 -9.79
N MET A 101 -20.68 16.36 -8.88
CA MET A 101 -21.95 16.46 -8.15
C MET A 101 -21.84 17.29 -6.86
N ILE A 102 -20.63 17.49 -6.34
CA ILE A 102 -20.35 18.29 -5.14
C ILE A 102 -19.44 19.45 -5.57
N GLY A 103 -20.06 20.57 -5.96
CA GLY A 103 -19.34 21.76 -6.37
C GLY A 103 -18.30 22.19 -5.33
N SER A 104 -17.05 22.31 -5.79
CA SER A 104 -15.93 23.03 -5.14
C SER A 104 -15.94 23.04 -3.61
N ALA A 105 -15.81 21.88 -2.98
CA ALA A 105 -15.43 21.79 -1.58
C ALA A 105 -14.10 21.04 -1.48
N ASN A 106 -13.10 21.73 -0.92
CA ASN A 106 -11.70 21.33 -0.76
C ASN A 106 -11.50 19.81 -0.57
N ILE A 107 -10.84 19.18 -1.56
CA ILE A 107 -10.39 17.79 -1.49
C ILE A 107 -9.06 17.75 -0.71
N GLU A 108 -9.12 18.02 0.58
CA GLU A 108 -7.97 17.82 1.49
C GLU A 108 -7.94 16.40 2.09
N GLY A 109 -8.94 15.56 1.81
CA GLY A 109 -9.10 14.25 2.47
C GLY A 109 -8.88 12.99 1.63
N ALA A 110 -8.72 13.09 0.30
CA ALA A 110 -8.43 11.92 -0.53
C ALA A 110 -6.91 11.73 -0.65
N LEU A 111 -6.29 11.17 0.39
CA LEU A 111 -4.90 10.70 0.37
C LEU A 111 -4.82 9.43 -0.49
N THR A 112 -5.02 9.58 -1.80
CA THR A 112 -4.75 8.50 -2.76
C THR A 112 -3.24 8.27 -2.79
N ALA A 113 -2.82 7.01 -2.83
CA ALA A 113 -1.41 6.56 -2.81
C ALA A 113 -0.50 7.27 -3.85
N TYR A 114 -1.09 7.91 -4.85
CA TYR A 114 -0.44 8.81 -5.80
C TYR A 114 0.35 9.96 -5.15
N LYS A 115 -0.15 10.60 -4.07
CA LYS A 115 0.54 11.73 -3.42
C LYS A 115 1.84 11.34 -2.70
N TYR A 116 1.99 10.08 -2.29
CA TYR A 116 3.23 9.58 -1.66
C TYR A 116 4.31 9.16 -2.68
N PHE A 117 3.99 9.12 -3.97
CA PHE A 117 4.94 8.68 -5.01
C PHE A 117 5.70 9.85 -5.68
N LEU A 118 5.36 11.10 -5.35
CA LEU A 118 5.89 12.32 -6.00
C LEU A 118 6.62 13.30 -5.06
N CYS A 119 6.99 12.89 -3.84
CA CYS A 119 7.88 13.66 -2.97
C CYS A 119 8.87 12.73 -2.25
#